data_AF-A0A6I9N8I7-F1
#
_entry.id   AF-A0A6I9N8I7-F1
#
_cell.length_a   1.000
_cell.length_b   1.000
_cell.length_c   1.000
_cell.angle_alpha   90.00
_cell.angle_beta   90.00
_cell.angle_gamma   90.00
#
_symmetry.space_group_name_H-M   'P 1'
#
loop_
_entity.id
_entity.type
_entity.pdbx_description
1 polymer ?
#
loop_
_entity_poly.entity_id
_entity_poly.type
_entity_poly.pdbx_seq_one_letter_code
_entity_poly.pdbx_strand_id
1 'polypeptide(L)'
;MKGIADEPQYSVGLLEGGAALCDVIDNHIYEQSLTEKNAFFVADLGVIMRQHVRWRTHMAQIRPYYAVRCNSSPAVIEVLAALGAGFICTNKVLDHKLVVSL
;
A
#
# COMPACT_ATOMS: atom_id res chain seq x y z
N MET A 1 -4.46 24.67 14.41
CA MET A 1 -4.15 24.20 13.04
C MET A 1 -5.24 23.21 12.68
N LYS A 2 -6.12 23.56 11.73
CA LYS A 2 -7.21 22.67 11.29
C LYS A 2 -6.59 21.49 10.54
N GLY A 3 -6.74 20.29 11.10
CA GLY A 3 -6.36 19.05 10.44
C GLY A 3 -7.20 18.89 9.18
N ILE A 4 -6.52 18.91 8.04
CA ILE A 4 -7.06 18.33 6.81
C ILE A 4 -6.75 16.85 6.96
N ALA A 5 -7.69 16.09 7.52
CA ALA A 5 -7.66 14.65 7.31
C ALA A 5 -7.97 14.47 5.82
N ASP A 6 -6.93 14.27 5.02
CA ASP A 6 -7.09 13.91 3.62
C ASP A 6 -7.76 12.53 3.62
N GLU A 7 -8.96 12.43 3.04
CA GLU A 7 -9.64 11.14 2.88
C GLU A 7 -8.68 10.19 2.14
N PRO A 8 -8.54 8.93 2.59
CA PRO A 8 -7.64 8.00 1.94
C PRO A 8 -8.04 7.83 0.47
N GLN A 9 -7.10 8.11 -0.42
CA GLN A 9 -7.31 8.03 -1.87
C GLN A 9 -7.34 6.58 -2.39
N TYR A 10 -7.59 5.61 -1.51
CA TYR A 10 -7.61 4.17 -1.78
C TYR A 10 -8.70 3.52 -0.91
N SER A 11 -9.27 2.42 -1.42
CA SER A 11 -10.16 1.55 -0.66
C SER A 11 -9.45 0.23 -0.35
N VAL A 12 -9.70 -0.31 0.84
CA VAL A 12 -9.17 -1.61 1.27
C VAL A 12 -10.34 -2.52 1.61
N GLY A 13 -10.40 -3.69 0.96
CA GLY A 13 -11.38 -4.74 1.25
C GLY A 13 -10.68 -6.01 1.72
N LEU A 14 -11.31 -6.73 2.64
CA LEU A 14 -10.88 -8.07 3.02
C LEU A 14 -11.44 -9.08 2.02
N LEU A 15 -10.60 -10.00 1.54
CA LEU A 15 -11.02 -11.07 0.66
C LEU A 15 -11.40 -12.30 1.49
N GLU A 16 -12.70 -12.61 1.52
CA GLU A 16 -13.25 -13.78 2.20
C GLU A 16 -13.37 -14.97 1.23
N GLY A 17 -13.30 -16.19 1.78
CA GLY A 17 -13.85 -17.38 1.12
C GLY A 17 -13.29 -17.74 -0.27
N GLY A 18 -11.96 -17.91 -0.40
CA GLY A 18 -11.34 -18.43 -1.64
C GLY A 18 -11.34 -17.44 -2.81
N ALA A 19 -11.87 -16.24 -2.63
CA ALA A 19 -11.83 -15.16 -3.62
C ALA A 19 -10.39 -14.85 -4.02
N ALA A 20 -10.16 -14.78 -5.32
CA ALA A 20 -8.88 -14.46 -5.93
C ALA A 20 -8.83 -12.98 -6.34
N LEU A 21 -7.61 -12.51 -6.60
CA LEU A 21 -7.39 -11.13 -7.07
C LEU A 21 -8.13 -10.85 -8.39
N CYS A 22 -8.28 -11.86 -9.26
CA CYS A 22 -9.04 -11.73 -10.50
C CYS A 22 -10.51 -11.40 -10.25
N ASP A 23 -11.13 -11.95 -9.20
CA ASP A 23 -12.53 -11.68 -8.88
C ASP A 23 -12.74 -10.20 -8.53
N VAL A 24 -11.78 -9.59 -7.83
CA VAL A 24 -11.78 -8.15 -7.52
C VAL A 24 -11.66 -7.31 -8.79
N ILE A 25 -10.75 -7.70 -9.70
CA ILE A 25 -10.53 -7.01 -10.97
C ILE A 25 -11.79 -7.10 -11.83
N ASP A 26 -12.37 -8.30 -11.98
CA ASP A 26 -13.55 -8.55 -12.81
C ASP A 26 -14.77 -7.79 -12.27
N ASN A 27 -14.96 -7.78 -10.95
CA ASN A 27 -16.01 -6.99 -10.32
C ASN A 27 -15.84 -5.49 -10.59
N HIS A 28 -14.63 -4.96 -10.49
CA HIS A 28 -14.40 -3.54 -10.78
C HIS A 28 -14.58 -3.20 -12.26
N ILE A 29 -14.18 -4.09 -13.18
CA ILE A 29 -14.47 -3.96 -14.62
C ILE A 29 -15.98 -3.92 -14.87
N TYR A 30 -16.73 -4.80 -14.21
CA TYR A 30 -18.18 -4.84 -14.32
C TYR A 30 -18.83 -3.55 -13.81
N GLU A 31 -18.41 -3.03 -12.64
CA GLU A 31 -18.91 -1.76 -12.09
C GLU A 31 -18.65 -0.59 -13.04
N GLN A 32 -17.46 -0.52 -13.65
CA GLN A 32 -17.13 0.52 -14.62
C GLN A 32 -17.86 0.37 -15.97
N SER A 33 -18.42 -0.80 -16.28
CA SER A 33 -19.23 -0.97 -17.50
C SER A 33 -20.47 -0.08 -17.51
N LEU A 34 -20.91 0.37 -16.33
CA LEU A 34 -22.07 1.22 -16.11
C LEU A 34 -21.72 2.72 -16.00
N THR A 35 -20.44 3.08 -16.05
CA THR A 35 -19.94 4.46 -15.87
C THR A 35 -18.79 4.79 -16.86
N GLU A 36 -18.08 5.91 -16.65
CA GLU A 36 -16.92 6.27 -17.47
C GLU A 36 -15.72 5.35 -17.17
N LYS A 37 -15.17 4.74 -18.21
CA LYS A 37 -14.10 3.74 -18.10
C LYS A 37 -12.76 4.42 -17.86
N ASN A 38 -12.20 4.24 -16.67
CA ASN A 38 -10.89 4.76 -16.29
C ASN A 38 -9.95 3.61 -15.95
N ALA A 39 -8.67 3.75 -16.30
CA ALA A 39 -7.65 2.83 -15.85
C ALA A 39 -7.58 2.82 -14.31
N PHE A 40 -7.38 1.65 -13.72
CA PHE A 40 -7.34 1.45 -12.27
C PHE A 40 -6.23 0.48 -11.88
N PHE A 41 -5.85 0.49 -10.60
CA PHE A 41 -4.90 -0.44 -10.00
C PHE A 41 -5.58 -1.24 -8.89
N VAL A 42 -5.23 -2.52 -8.78
CA VAL A 42 -5.58 -3.38 -7.64
C VAL A 42 -4.28 -3.91 -7.04
N ALA A 43 -4.16 -3.88 -5.72
CA ALA A 43 -2.96 -4.33 -5.02
C ALA A 43 -3.31 -5.30 -3.89
N ASP A 44 -2.67 -6.47 -3.87
CA ASP A 44 -2.74 -7.41 -2.73
C ASP A 44 -1.74 -6.95 -1.64
N LEU A 45 -2.24 -6.24 -0.63
CA LEU A 45 -1.44 -5.82 0.53
C LEU A 45 -0.91 -7.03 1.35
N GLY A 46 -1.57 -8.18 1.26
CA GLY A 46 -1.11 -9.44 1.85
C GLY A 46 0.20 -9.92 1.23
N VAL A 47 0.50 -9.62 -0.04
CA VAL A 47 1.83 -9.89 -0.63
C VAL A 47 2.91 -9.12 0.13
N ILE A 48 2.67 -7.83 0.43
CA ILE A 48 3.63 -6.98 1.14
C ILE A 48 3.92 -7.56 2.52
N MET A 49 2.88 -7.94 3.26
CA MET A 49 3.00 -8.60 4.56
C MET A 49 3.81 -9.89 4.48
N ARG A 50 3.50 -10.78 3.52
CA ARG A 50 4.23 -12.04 3.31
C ARG A 50 5.71 -11.80 2.97
N GLN A 51 6.01 -10.79 2.17
CA GLN A 51 7.41 -10.45 1.86
C GLN A 51 8.15 -9.88 3.06
N HIS A 52 7.50 -9.07 3.90
CA HIS A 52 8.10 -8.61 5.15
C HIS A 52 8.41 -9.78 6.09
N VAL A 53 7.47 -10.71 6.29
CA VAL A 53 7.70 -11.92 7.08
C VAL A 53 8.88 -12.71 6.51
N ARG A 54 8.90 -12.94 5.19
CA ARG A 54 10.00 -13.64 4.51
C ARG A 54 11.34 -12.96 4.76
N TRP A 55 11.41 -11.62 4.68
CA TRP A 55 12.61 -10.86 4.99
C TRP A 55 13.05 -11.07 6.43
N ARG A 56 12.15 -10.92 7.40
CA ARG A 56 12.46 -11.10 8.82
C ARG A 56 12.93 -12.51 9.14
N THR A 57 12.41 -13.53 8.45
CA THR A 57 12.85 -14.93 8.59
C THR A 57 14.28 -15.14 8.08
N HIS A 58 14.64 -14.60 6.92
CA HIS A 58 15.93 -14.90 6.27
C HIS A 58 17.03 -13.87 6.58
N MET A 59 16.66 -12.67 7.01
CA MET A 59 17.54 -11.52 7.27
C MET A 59 17.26 -10.94 8.66
N ALA A 60 17.15 -11.79 9.69
CA ALA A 60 16.68 -11.42 11.02
C ALA A 60 17.44 -10.23 11.66
N GLN A 61 18.75 -10.15 11.42
CA GLN A 61 19.64 -9.10 11.93
C GLN A 61 19.59 -7.79 11.11
N ILE A 62 18.97 -7.80 9.94
CA ILE A 62 18.91 -6.64 9.04
C ILE A 62 17.51 -6.03 9.11
N ARG A 63 17.42 -4.78 9.59
CA ARG A 63 16.19 -4.00 9.51
C ARG A 63 15.93 -3.60 8.05
N PRO A 64 14.75 -3.91 7.47
CA PRO A 64 14.44 -3.48 6.11
C PRO A 64 14.21 -1.97 6.06
N TYR A 65 14.74 -1.32 5.02
CA TYR A 65 14.46 0.07 4.68
C TYR A 65 13.87 0.15 3.27
N TYR A 66 12.62 0.55 3.16
CA TYR A 66 11.89 0.64 1.90
C TYR A 66 12.21 1.93 1.15
N ALA A 67 12.60 1.82 -0.13
CA ALA A 67 12.81 2.98 -0.97
C ALA A 67 11.47 3.54 -1.46
N VAL A 68 11.05 4.68 -0.90
CA VAL A 68 9.72 5.28 -1.15
C VAL A 68 9.52 5.65 -2.63
N ARG A 69 10.60 5.92 -3.36
CA ARG A 69 10.53 6.21 -4.81
C ARG A 69 10.00 5.06 -5.66
N CYS A 70 10.05 3.82 -5.15
CA CYS A 70 9.59 2.64 -5.89
C CYS A 70 8.06 2.63 -6.02
N ASN A 71 7.36 2.95 -4.94
CA ASN A 71 5.92 3.16 -4.90
C ASN A 71 5.59 3.97 -3.64
N SER A 72 5.14 5.21 -3.83
CA SER A 72 4.78 6.12 -2.72
C SER A 72 3.30 6.05 -2.34
N SER A 73 2.62 4.95 -2.67
CA SER A 73 1.23 4.72 -2.26
C SER A 73 1.13 4.77 -0.72
N PRO A 74 0.21 5.56 -0.16
CA PRO A 74 0.02 5.64 1.30
C PRO A 74 -0.28 4.28 1.92
N ALA A 75 -1.13 3.45 1.30
CA ALA A 75 -1.44 2.10 1.78
C ALA A 75 -0.20 1.20 1.91
N VAL A 76 0.73 1.28 0.95
CA VAL A 76 1.99 0.53 0.99
C VAL A 76 2.86 0.99 2.15
N ILE A 77 2.98 2.31 2.32
CA ILE A 77 3.77 2.94 3.37
C ILE A 77 3.21 2.60 4.74
N GLU A 78 1.90 2.74 4.95
CA GLU A 78 1.22 2.45 6.21
C GLU A 78 1.41 1.00 6.64
N VAL A 79 1.22 0.04 5.72
CA VAL A 79 1.44 -1.39 6.00
C VAL A 79 2.89 -1.64 6.39
N LEU A 80 3.86 -1.11 5.64
CA LEU A 80 5.29 -1.31 5.93
C LEU A 80 5.72 -0.64 7.25
N ALA A 81 5.14 0.51 7.58
CA ALA A 81 5.39 1.22 8.82
C ALA A 81 4.81 0.47 10.02
N ALA A 82 3.57 -0.03 9.91
CA ALA A 82 2.96 -0.88 10.94
C ALA A 82 3.75 -2.17 11.18
N LEU A 83 4.41 -2.70 10.14
CA LEU A 83 5.33 -3.84 10.24
C LEU A 83 6.73 -3.45 10.76
N GLY A 84 7.00 -2.17 11.01
CA GLY A 84 8.25 -1.68 11.61
C GLY A 84 9.42 -1.45 10.64
N ALA A 85 9.16 -1.45 9.32
CA ALA A 85 10.18 -1.13 8.33
C ALA A 85 10.64 0.34 8.46
N GLY A 86 11.89 0.61 8.11
CA GLY A 86 12.38 1.97 7.87
C GLY A 86 12.10 2.42 6.44
N PHE A 87 12.39 3.68 6.13
CA PHE A 87 12.18 4.25 4.80
C PHE A 87 13.40 5.02 4.30
N ILE A 88 13.69 4.89 3.00
CA ILE A 88 14.69 5.70 2.29
C ILE A 88 13.93 6.66 1.38
N CYS A 89 14.09 7.94 1.68
CA CYS A 89 13.51 9.03 0.93
C CYS A 89 14.61 9.76 0.15
N THR A 90 14.30 10.18 -1.08
CA THR A 90 15.29 10.77 -1.99
C THR A 90 15.00 12.25 -2.31
N ASN A 91 13.94 12.83 -1.75
CA ASN A 91 13.66 14.26 -1.85
C ASN A 91 12.85 14.76 -0.63
N LYS A 92 12.93 16.07 -0.36
CA LYS A 92 12.30 16.71 0.80
C LYS A 92 10.77 16.56 0.82
N VAL A 93 10.14 16.41 -0.34
CA VAL A 93 8.68 16.26 -0.45
C VAL A 93 8.22 14.90 0.08
N LEU A 94 8.93 13.83 -0.28
CA LEU A 94 8.66 12.49 0.23
C LEU A 94 8.99 12.37 1.71
N ASP A 95 10.09 12.99 2.17
CA ASP A 95 10.42 13.09 3.60
C ASP A 95 9.28 13.71 4.41
N HIS A 96 8.83 14.90 4.00
CA HIS A 96 7.79 15.62 4.73
C HIS A 96 6.44 14.88 4.70
N LYS A 97 6.08 14.24 3.58
CA LYS A 97 4.85 13.43 3.50
C LYS A 97 4.91 12.24 4.46
N LEU A 98 6.04 11.54 4.51
CA LEU A 98 6.20 10.38 5.38
C LEU A 98 6.15 10.77 6.86
N VAL A 99 6.80 11.87 7.26
CA VAL A 99 6.80 12.36 8.66
C VAL A 99 5.40 12.79 9.12
N VAL A 100 4.54 13.23 8.21
CA VAL A 100 3.16 13.66 8.54
C VAL A 100 2.19 12.48 8.56
N SER A 101 2.54 11.35 7.93
CA SER A 101 1.71 10.14 7.86
C SER A 101 2.04 9.07 8.91
N LEU A 102 3.10 9.26 9.72
CA LEU A 102 3.56 8.36 10.79
C LEU A 102 3.39 9.02 12.16
#